data_AF-A0A956GWA6-F1
#
_entry.id   AF-A0A956GWA6-F1
#
_cell.length_a   1.000
_cell.length_b   1.000
_cell.length_c   1.000
_cell.angle_alpha   90.00
_cell.angle_beta   90.00
_cell.angle_gamma   90.00
#
_symmetry.space_group_name_H-M   'P 1'
#
loop_
_entity.id
_entity.type
_entity.pdbx_description
1 polymer ?
#
loop_
_entity_poly.entity_id
_entity_poly.type
_entity_poly.pdbx_seq_one_letter_code
_entity_poly.pdbx_strand_id
1 'polypeptide(L)'
;MTEPPTERRWRAFADVVAVALGTNVWVSMVVLPALFVGALRSTGVVLTLLLAPAVLLTGVWRRSELMLLGVFPTAVLVPIALRPEMAASHVYGPLRFVIVAVGLVGYLLGVSFFTTFHEPQRPVSERLLTSAREPRPPRWRRRERVYWTLAVLAAVVPAYLIWEVSFDDDIQGSIAAWYPGRIAPMTTLLMVGAVALSVAIYAWVFLGVMRPHRTGDRDLVTLLAVARADAQRGRPRPRFYLGVIFALAFMAAMVVLRHL
;
A
#
# COMPACT_ATOMS: atom_id res chain seq x y z
N MET A 1 23.94 0.13 17.96
CA MET A 1 24.06 -0.35 16.57
C MET A 1 23.86 0.84 15.64
N THR A 2 24.90 1.29 14.96
CA THR A 2 24.84 2.42 14.03
C THR A 2 24.31 1.94 12.68
N GLU A 3 23.21 2.52 12.21
CA GLU A 3 22.65 2.21 10.89
C GLU A 3 23.67 2.49 9.79
N PRO A 4 23.74 1.63 8.75
CA PRO A 4 24.60 1.87 7.60
C PRO A 4 24.22 3.19 6.89
N PRO A 5 25.20 3.96 6.39
CA PRO A 5 24.99 5.31 5.85
C PRO A 5 24.09 5.33 4.59
N THR A 6 24.02 4.23 3.84
CA THR A 6 23.13 4.08 2.66
C THR A 6 21.66 4.06 3.07
N GLU A 7 21.34 3.35 4.14
CA GLU A 7 19.98 3.19 4.64
C GLU A 7 19.42 4.51 5.17
N ARG A 8 20.24 5.33 5.83
CA ARG A 8 19.86 6.69 6.27
C ARG A 8 19.52 7.61 5.10
N ARG A 9 20.32 7.58 4.02
CA ARG A 9 20.07 8.40 2.82
C ARG A 9 18.78 8.00 2.12
N TRP A 10 18.53 6.70 1.99
CA TRP A 10 17.31 6.18 1.38
C TRP A 10 16.07 6.57 2.16
N ARG A 11 16.13 6.46 3.50
CA ARG A 11 15.03 6.87 4.38
C ARG A 11 14.72 8.36 4.29
N ALA A 12 15.74 9.21 4.30
CA ALA A 12 15.54 10.65 4.13
C ALA A 12 14.91 10.98 2.76
N PHE A 13 15.32 10.26 1.71
CA PHE A 13 14.71 10.40 0.39
C PHE A 13 13.24 9.97 0.37
N ALA A 14 12.92 8.82 0.95
CA ALA A 14 11.55 8.33 1.11
C ALA A 14 10.66 9.32 1.88
N ASP A 15 11.16 9.86 2.99
CA ASP A 15 10.47 10.84 3.81
C ASP A 15 10.18 12.12 3.00
N VAL A 16 11.17 12.62 2.23
CA VAL A 16 11.00 13.80 1.36
C VAL A 16 9.96 13.55 0.27
N VAL A 17 10.00 12.39 -0.39
CA VAL A 17 9.03 12.05 -1.44
C VAL A 17 7.62 11.91 -0.88
N ALA A 18 7.47 11.25 0.27
CA ALA A 18 6.17 11.12 0.95
C ALA A 18 5.59 12.49 1.34
N VAL A 19 6.42 13.38 1.89
CA VAL A 19 6.00 14.75 2.23
C VAL A 19 5.63 15.54 0.97
N ALA A 20 6.42 15.48 -0.10
CA ALA A 20 6.16 16.21 -1.33
C ALA A 20 4.85 15.77 -2.00
N LEU A 21 4.65 14.45 -2.15
CA LEU A 21 3.43 13.88 -2.72
C LEU A 21 2.21 14.15 -1.83
N GLY A 22 2.35 13.95 -0.51
CA GLY A 22 1.26 14.19 0.44
C GLY A 22 0.86 15.68 0.48
N THR A 23 1.83 16.59 0.43
CA THR A 23 1.56 18.03 0.36
C THR A 23 0.84 18.38 -0.95
N ASN A 24 1.24 17.80 -2.08
CA ASN A 24 0.56 18.01 -3.36
C ASN A 24 -0.91 17.56 -3.29
N VAL A 25 -1.16 16.36 -2.77
CA VAL A 25 -2.53 15.84 -2.57
C VAL A 25 -3.35 16.76 -1.66
N TRP A 26 -2.79 17.17 -0.52
CA TRP A 26 -3.46 18.08 0.41
C TRP A 26 -3.81 19.43 -0.22
N VAL A 27 -2.86 20.06 -0.93
CA VAL A 27 -3.09 21.33 -1.61
C VAL A 27 -4.18 21.18 -2.67
N SER A 28 -4.11 20.13 -3.47
CA SER A 28 -4.99 19.93 -4.62
C SER A 28 -6.40 19.50 -4.23
N MET A 29 -6.56 18.72 -3.16
CA MET A 29 -7.86 18.23 -2.69
C MET A 29 -8.56 19.14 -1.69
N VAL A 30 -7.80 19.95 -0.94
CA VAL A 30 -8.35 20.68 0.20
C VAL A 30 -8.12 22.18 0.06
N VAL A 31 -6.87 22.61 -0.11
CA VAL A 31 -6.52 24.04 -0.08
C VAL A 31 -7.12 24.79 -1.27
N LEU A 32 -6.93 24.27 -2.49
CA LEU A 32 -7.44 24.91 -3.70
C LEU A 32 -8.98 25.02 -3.68
N PRO A 33 -9.76 23.95 -3.44
CA PRO A 33 -11.21 24.07 -3.33
C PRO A 33 -11.67 25.02 -2.21
N ALA A 34 -11.02 24.97 -1.05
CA ALA A 34 -11.36 25.85 0.07
C ALA A 34 -11.14 27.34 -0.25
N LEU A 35 -10.12 27.66 -1.06
CA LEU A 35 -9.89 29.01 -1.58
C LEU A 35 -10.99 29.42 -2.55
N PHE A 36 -11.34 28.56 -3.51
CA PHE A 36 -12.37 28.86 -4.53
C PHE A 36 -13.76 29.08 -3.92
N VAL A 37 -14.14 28.30 -2.90
CA VAL A 37 -15.44 28.41 -2.22
C VAL A 37 -15.42 29.46 -1.10
N GLY A 38 -14.25 30.06 -0.80
CA GLY A 38 -14.11 31.08 0.25
C GLY A 38 -14.27 30.52 1.68
N ALA A 39 -14.06 29.21 1.87
CA ALA A 39 -14.30 28.50 3.13
C ALA A 39 -13.29 28.85 4.25
N LEU A 40 -12.16 29.49 3.89
CA LEU A 40 -11.06 29.86 4.80
C LEU A 40 -11.40 30.96 5.80
N ARG A 41 -12.61 31.54 5.75
CA ARG A 41 -13.03 32.61 6.67
C ARG A 41 -13.38 32.12 8.07
N SER A 42 -13.59 30.81 8.26
CA SER A 42 -13.96 30.26 9.57
C SER A 42 -12.81 29.50 10.23
N THR A 43 -12.53 29.81 11.49
CA THR A 43 -11.46 29.19 12.28
C THR A 43 -11.62 27.67 12.38
N GLY A 44 -12.86 27.18 12.48
CA GLY A 44 -13.15 25.74 12.50
C GLY A 44 -12.73 25.02 11.21
N VAL A 45 -12.98 25.62 10.04
CA VAL A 45 -12.55 25.04 8.77
C VAL A 45 -11.02 25.06 8.66
N VAL A 46 -10.36 26.16 9.07
CA VAL A 46 -8.89 26.25 9.09
C VAL A 46 -8.26 25.14 9.94
N LEU A 47 -8.82 24.83 11.12
CA LEU A 47 -8.34 23.72 11.95
C LEU A 47 -8.48 22.37 11.23
N THR A 48 -9.60 22.14 10.54
CA THR A 48 -9.80 20.88 9.80
C THR A 48 -8.87 20.76 8.58
N LEU A 49 -8.52 21.87 7.93
CA LEU A 49 -7.53 21.91 6.85
C LEU A 49 -6.12 21.52 7.32
N LEU A 50 -5.77 21.85 8.57
CA LEU A 50 -4.47 21.53 9.16
C LEU A 50 -4.36 20.08 9.65
N LEU A 51 -5.47 19.35 9.72
CA LEU A 51 -5.48 17.95 10.15
C LEU A 51 -4.62 17.07 9.23
N ALA A 52 -4.83 17.16 7.92
CA ALA A 52 -4.09 16.37 6.93
C ALA A 52 -2.56 16.59 7.00
N PRO A 53 -2.02 17.82 6.97
CA PRO A 53 -0.58 18.03 7.09
C PRO A 53 -0.04 17.61 8.47
N ALA A 54 -0.80 17.80 9.55
CA ALA A 54 -0.41 17.31 10.86
C ALA A 54 -0.27 15.77 10.89
N VAL A 55 -1.22 15.05 10.30
CA VAL A 55 -1.17 13.59 10.19
C VAL A 55 -0.03 13.15 9.27
N LEU A 56 0.21 13.83 8.15
CA LEU A 56 1.31 13.54 7.24
C LEU A 56 2.66 13.65 7.96
N LEU A 57 2.93 14.79 8.60
CA LEU A 57 4.17 15.03 9.33
C LEU A 57 4.33 14.06 10.51
N THR A 58 3.25 13.79 11.25
CA THR A 58 3.29 12.81 12.35
C THR A 58 3.52 11.40 11.83
N GLY A 59 2.91 11.04 10.71
CA GLY A 59 3.07 9.73 10.07
C GLY A 59 4.49 9.50 9.57
N VAL A 60 5.12 10.52 8.98
CA VAL A 60 6.54 10.49 8.58
C VAL A 60 7.43 10.42 9.82
N TRP A 61 7.20 11.28 10.81
CA TRP A 61 8.00 11.31 12.04
C TRP A 61 7.94 10.00 12.84
N ARG A 62 6.75 9.41 12.96
CA ARG A 62 6.54 8.11 13.62
C ARG A 62 6.77 6.91 12.71
N ARG A 63 7.03 7.14 11.42
CA ARG A 63 7.16 6.11 10.37
C ARG A 63 6.02 5.10 10.40
N SER A 64 4.80 5.60 10.56
CA SER A 64 3.62 4.74 10.67
C SER A 64 2.96 4.57 9.32
N GLU A 65 3.04 3.35 8.76
CA GLU A 65 2.33 2.97 7.54
C GLU A 65 0.81 3.21 7.67
N LEU A 66 0.25 2.89 8.84
CA LEU A 66 -1.16 3.08 9.12
C LEU A 66 -1.56 4.56 9.08
N MET A 67 -0.71 5.45 9.60
CA MET A 67 -0.96 6.89 9.52
C MET A 67 -0.84 7.41 8.08
N LEU A 68 0.17 6.98 7.34
CA LEU A 68 0.43 7.49 5.98
C LEU A 68 -0.52 6.93 4.92
N LEU A 69 -0.89 5.65 5.01
CA LEU A 69 -1.76 4.97 4.04
C LEU A 69 -3.23 4.98 4.45
N GLY A 70 -3.53 5.09 5.75
CA GLY A 70 -4.90 5.09 6.27
C GLY A 70 -5.35 6.46 6.73
N VAL A 71 -4.73 6.97 7.80
CA VAL A 71 -5.22 8.19 8.48
C VAL A 71 -5.07 9.43 7.60
N PHE A 72 -3.97 9.59 6.87
CA PHE A 72 -3.72 10.77 6.04
C PHE A 72 -4.74 10.91 4.89
N PRO A 73 -4.99 9.89 4.04
CA PRO A 73 -6.02 9.99 3.00
C PRO A 73 -7.40 10.26 3.59
N THR A 74 -7.70 9.69 4.76
CA THR A 74 -8.98 9.94 5.46
C THR A 74 -9.07 11.38 5.97
N ALA A 75 -7.98 11.92 6.52
CA ALA A 75 -7.91 13.30 7.01
C ALA A 75 -8.09 14.34 5.90
N VAL A 76 -7.63 14.04 4.68
CA VAL A 76 -7.87 14.88 3.48
C VAL A 76 -9.36 15.00 3.16
N LEU A 77 -10.17 13.98 3.47
CA LEU A 77 -11.61 13.98 3.20
C LEU A 77 -12.45 14.68 4.27
N VAL A 78 -11.90 14.92 5.47
CA VAL A 78 -12.67 15.52 6.60
C VAL A 78 -13.22 16.91 6.25
N PRO A 79 -12.43 17.85 5.70
CA PRO A 79 -12.97 19.16 5.32
C PRO A 79 -14.07 19.04 4.26
N ILE A 80 -13.89 18.14 3.29
CA ILE A 80 -14.86 17.89 2.22
C ILE A 80 -16.19 17.36 2.79
N ALA A 81 -16.13 16.45 3.76
CA ALA A 81 -17.32 15.93 4.44
C ALA A 81 -18.08 17.02 5.23
N LEU A 82 -17.36 17.96 5.83
CA LEU A 82 -17.95 19.08 6.59
C LEU A 82 -18.48 20.21 5.68
N ARG A 83 -17.89 20.39 4.49
CA ARG A 83 -18.29 21.39 3.49
C ARG A 83 -18.35 20.73 2.10
N PRO A 84 -19.46 20.04 1.78
CA PRO A 84 -19.63 19.31 0.52
C PRO A 84 -19.50 20.19 -0.73
N GLU A 85 -19.73 21.51 -0.60
CA GLU A 85 -19.52 22.52 -1.64
C GLU A 85 -18.10 22.49 -2.22
N MET A 86 -17.10 22.05 -1.45
CA MET A 86 -15.72 21.89 -1.92
C MET A 86 -15.56 20.73 -2.93
N ALA A 87 -16.49 19.78 -2.94
CA ALA A 87 -16.52 18.69 -3.92
C ALA A 87 -17.50 18.95 -5.08
N ALA A 88 -18.10 20.15 -5.17
CA ALA A 88 -19.05 20.46 -6.23
C ALA A 88 -18.41 20.35 -7.63
N SER A 89 -19.17 19.82 -8.59
CA SER A 89 -18.77 19.61 -9.99
C SER A 89 -18.24 20.87 -10.68
N HIS A 90 -18.73 22.04 -10.28
CA HIS A 90 -18.26 23.36 -10.74
C HIS A 90 -16.80 23.65 -10.36
N VAL A 91 -16.29 23.03 -9.28
CA VAL A 91 -14.91 23.17 -8.80
C VAL A 91 -14.02 22.07 -9.40
N TYR A 92 -14.58 20.88 -9.64
CA TYR A 92 -13.88 19.71 -10.18
C TYR A 92 -14.43 19.28 -11.54
N GLY A 93 -13.98 19.95 -12.60
CA GLY A 93 -14.15 19.42 -13.96
C GLY A 93 -13.36 18.11 -14.18
N PRO A 94 -13.65 17.34 -15.25
CA PRO A 94 -13.05 16.03 -15.51
C PRO A 94 -11.51 16.01 -15.45
N LEU A 95 -10.87 17.04 -16.00
CA LEU A 95 -9.41 17.16 -16.00
C LEU A 95 -8.83 17.31 -14.58
N ARG A 96 -9.47 18.12 -13.73
CA ARG A 96 -9.02 18.35 -12.34
C ARG A 96 -9.18 17.09 -11.51
N PHE A 97 -10.28 16.36 -11.72
CA PHE A 97 -10.49 15.06 -11.10
C PHE A 97 -9.38 14.07 -11.46
N VAL A 98 -9.03 13.95 -12.75
CA VAL A 98 -7.94 13.07 -13.21
C VAL A 98 -6.61 13.45 -12.57
N ILE A 99 -6.25 14.75 -12.56
CA ILE A 99 -4.99 15.22 -11.95
C ILE A 99 -4.92 14.84 -10.47
N VAL A 100 -6.00 15.08 -9.72
CA VAL A 100 -6.07 14.75 -8.29
C VAL A 100 -6.02 13.24 -8.05
N ALA A 101 -6.77 12.47 -8.84
CA ALA A 101 -6.78 11.01 -8.73
C ALA A 101 -5.39 10.42 -8.99
N VAL A 102 -4.70 10.89 -10.04
CA VAL A 102 -3.32 10.48 -10.35
C VAL A 102 -2.37 10.88 -9.22
N GLY A 103 -2.51 12.09 -8.65
CA GLY A 103 -1.72 12.54 -7.51
C GLY A 103 -1.91 11.67 -6.27
N LEU A 104 -3.16 11.32 -5.93
CA LEU A 104 -3.48 10.46 -4.79
C LEU A 104 -2.97 9.03 -4.99
N VAL A 105 -3.18 8.45 -6.18
CA VAL A 105 -2.66 7.12 -6.52
C VAL A 105 -1.13 7.12 -6.48
N GLY A 106 -0.50 8.15 -7.04
CA GLY A 106 0.95 8.35 -6.98
C GLY A 106 1.48 8.44 -5.56
N TYR A 107 0.78 9.17 -4.67
CA TYR A 107 1.09 9.21 -3.25
C TYR A 107 0.99 7.82 -2.59
N LEU A 108 -0.13 7.12 -2.77
CA LEU A 108 -0.35 5.81 -2.15
C LEU A 108 0.68 4.78 -2.62
N LEU A 109 0.98 4.75 -3.91
CA LEU A 109 2.01 3.88 -4.49
C LEU A 109 3.40 4.26 -3.99
N GLY A 110 3.73 5.55 -3.97
CA GLY A 110 5.01 6.06 -3.46
C GLY A 110 5.22 5.64 -2.01
N VAL A 111 4.29 6.00 -1.12
CA VAL A 111 4.37 5.63 0.29
C VAL A 111 4.44 4.13 0.46
N SER A 112 3.56 3.35 -0.19
CA SER A 112 3.57 1.88 -0.07
C SER A 112 4.90 1.29 -0.53
N PHE A 113 5.46 1.78 -1.64
CA PHE A 113 6.75 1.31 -2.15
C PHE A 113 7.88 1.62 -1.16
N PHE A 114 7.95 2.85 -0.67
CA PHE A 114 9.02 3.27 0.22
C PHE A 114 8.92 2.68 1.64
N THR A 115 7.73 2.33 2.12
CA THR A 115 7.58 1.68 3.42
C THR A 115 7.87 0.18 3.37
N THR A 116 7.59 -0.47 2.23
CA THR A 116 7.88 -1.91 2.06
C THR A 116 9.33 -2.21 1.69
N PHE A 117 10.05 -1.27 1.06
CA PHE A 117 11.43 -1.50 0.62
C PHE A 117 12.40 -1.51 1.80
N HIS A 118 12.70 -2.72 2.30
CA HIS A 118 13.83 -2.98 3.18
C HIS A 118 14.97 -3.46 2.29
N GLU A 119 16.09 -2.73 2.24
CA GLU A 119 17.27 -3.19 1.51
C GLU A 119 17.74 -4.49 2.19
N PRO A 120 17.58 -5.66 1.54
CA PRO A 120 17.96 -6.91 2.18
C PRO A 120 19.49 -6.92 2.34
N GLN A 121 19.98 -7.61 3.38
CA GLN A 121 21.42 -7.83 3.53
C GLN A 121 21.98 -8.40 2.24
N ARG A 122 23.17 -7.94 1.83
CA ARG A 122 23.81 -8.40 0.60
C ARG A 122 23.81 -9.93 0.56
N PRO A 123 23.18 -10.55 -0.46
CA PRO A 123 23.05 -12.00 -0.50
C PRO A 123 24.43 -12.64 -0.60
N VAL A 124 24.64 -13.72 0.16
CA VAL A 124 25.88 -14.52 0.09
C VAL A 124 26.01 -15.22 -1.28
N SER A 125 24.87 -15.53 -1.90
CA SER A 125 24.80 -16.08 -3.24
C SER A 125 23.56 -15.58 -3.96
N GLU A 126 23.72 -15.16 -5.21
CA GLU A 126 22.62 -14.82 -6.09
C GLU A 126 22.36 -15.98 -7.05
N ARG A 127 21.10 -16.39 -7.16
CA ARG A 127 20.68 -17.36 -8.18
C ARG A 127 19.52 -16.76 -8.95
N LEU A 128 19.69 -16.64 -10.27
CA LEU A 128 18.62 -16.23 -11.16
C LEU A 128 17.44 -17.22 -11.03
N LEU A 129 16.27 -16.66 -10.80
CA LEU A 129 15.02 -17.41 -10.84
C LEU A 129 14.83 -17.98 -12.25
N THR A 130 14.22 -19.16 -12.33
CA THR A 130 13.88 -19.82 -13.60
C THR A 130 12.99 -18.95 -14.50
N SER A 131 12.23 -18.02 -13.90
CA SER A 131 11.42 -17.02 -14.58
C SER A 131 12.21 -15.84 -15.16
N ALA A 132 13.38 -15.53 -14.58
CA ALA A 132 14.23 -14.41 -14.96
C ALA A 132 15.39 -14.83 -15.90
N ARG A 133 15.54 -16.13 -16.17
CA ARG A 133 16.57 -16.66 -17.07
C ARG A 133 16.26 -16.28 -18.52
N GLU A 134 17.24 -15.69 -19.21
CA GLU A 134 17.12 -15.39 -20.63
C GLU A 134 17.71 -16.52 -21.50
N PRO A 135 17.05 -16.88 -22.61
CA PRO A 135 15.78 -16.34 -23.10
C PRO A 135 14.56 -16.78 -22.27
N ARG A 136 13.64 -15.85 -21.97
CA ARG A 136 12.44 -16.14 -21.17
C ARG A 136 11.61 -17.27 -21.79
N PRO A 137 11.32 -18.36 -21.05
CA PRO A 137 10.50 -19.46 -21.54
C PRO A 137 9.11 -18.99 -22.01
N PRO A 138 8.53 -19.58 -23.07
CA PRO A 138 7.26 -19.14 -23.66
C PRO A 138 6.08 -19.19 -22.67
N ARG A 139 6.12 -20.11 -21.69
CA ARG A 139 5.14 -20.18 -20.59
C ARG A 139 5.09 -18.90 -19.75
N TRP A 140 6.24 -18.27 -19.49
CA TRP A 140 6.34 -17.07 -18.67
C TRP A 140 5.88 -15.82 -19.45
N ARG A 141 6.22 -15.73 -20.74
CA ARG A 141 5.72 -14.67 -21.62
C ARG A 141 4.19 -14.69 -21.76
N ARG A 142 3.57 -15.87 -21.80
CA ARG A 142 2.10 -16.01 -21.79
C ARG A 142 1.50 -15.52 -20.48
N ARG A 143 2.07 -15.92 -19.33
CA ARG A 143 1.62 -15.48 -18.00
C ARG A 143 1.76 -13.98 -17.78
N GLU A 144 2.88 -13.41 -18.20
CA GLU A 144 3.12 -11.97 -18.12
C GLU A 144 2.06 -11.18 -18.88
N ARG A 145 1.70 -11.60 -20.09
CA ARG A 145 0.59 -10.99 -20.84
C ARG A 145 -0.73 -11.09 -20.08
N VAL A 146 -1.06 -12.26 -19.53
CA VAL A 146 -2.28 -12.43 -18.72
C VAL A 146 -2.28 -11.49 -17.52
N TYR A 147 -1.16 -11.39 -16.78
CA TYR A 147 -1.08 -10.49 -15.63
C TYR A 147 -1.22 -9.03 -16.02
N TRP A 148 -0.62 -8.61 -17.13
CA TRP A 148 -0.81 -7.27 -17.66
C TRP A 148 -2.26 -7.02 -18.06
N THR A 149 -2.91 -7.95 -18.75
CA THR A 149 -4.33 -7.83 -19.10
C THR A 149 -5.21 -7.74 -17.86
N LEU A 150 -4.98 -8.60 -16.86
CA LEU A 150 -5.72 -8.57 -15.59
C LEU A 150 -5.47 -7.26 -14.83
N ALA A 151 -4.24 -6.75 -14.82
CA ALA A 151 -3.89 -5.48 -14.17
C ALA A 151 -4.56 -4.28 -14.86
N VAL A 152 -4.54 -4.25 -16.20
CA VAL A 152 -5.24 -3.23 -16.99
C VAL A 152 -6.72 -3.28 -16.71
N LEU A 153 -7.33 -4.48 -16.75
CA LEU A 153 -8.77 -4.62 -16.55
C LEU A 153 -9.19 -4.25 -15.12
N ALA A 154 -8.36 -4.58 -14.12
CA ALA A 154 -8.56 -4.18 -12.73
C ALA A 154 -8.50 -2.65 -12.51
N ALA A 155 -7.82 -1.90 -13.38
CA ALA A 155 -7.81 -0.45 -13.33
C ALA A 155 -8.94 0.17 -14.17
N VAL A 156 -9.15 -0.34 -15.39
CA VAL A 156 -10.10 0.22 -16.36
C VAL A 156 -11.55 0.03 -15.91
N VAL A 157 -11.92 -1.15 -15.40
CA VAL A 157 -13.31 -1.43 -14.99
C VAL A 157 -13.80 -0.49 -13.89
N PRO A 158 -13.11 -0.33 -12.74
CA PRO A 158 -13.56 0.62 -11.72
C PRO A 158 -13.51 2.07 -12.20
N ALA A 159 -12.49 2.45 -13.00
CA ALA A 159 -12.41 3.80 -13.54
C ALA A 159 -13.58 4.12 -14.47
N TYR A 160 -13.97 3.18 -15.33
CA TYR A 160 -15.12 3.30 -16.22
C TYR A 160 -16.42 3.39 -15.44
N LEU A 161 -16.64 2.51 -14.45
CA LEU A 161 -17.86 2.57 -13.63
C LEU A 161 -17.97 3.88 -12.83
N ILE A 162 -16.87 4.38 -12.30
CA ILE A 162 -16.82 5.68 -11.63
C ILE A 162 -17.16 6.80 -12.62
N TRP A 163 -16.61 6.74 -13.82
CA TRP A 163 -16.85 7.73 -14.86
C TRP A 163 -18.32 7.80 -15.25
N GLU A 164 -18.92 6.66 -15.58
CA GLU A 164 -20.35 6.52 -15.91
C GLU A 164 -21.23 7.11 -14.80
N VAL A 165 -21.02 6.66 -13.56
CA VAL A 165 -21.82 7.14 -12.42
C VAL A 165 -21.63 8.64 -12.17
N SER A 166 -20.45 9.20 -12.44
CA SER A 166 -20.14 10.60 -12.11
C SER A 166 -20.49 11.59 -13.22
N PHE A 167 -20.45 11.17 -14.48
CA PHE A 167 -20.45 12.08 -15.63
C PHE A 167 -21.44 11.74 -16.73
N ASP A 168 -22.12 10.58 -16.71
CA ASP A 168 -23.17 10.29 -17.69
C ASP A 168 -24.47 11.02 -17.32
N ASP A 169 -24.91 11.88 -18.25
CA ASP A 169 -26.14 12.68 -18.11
C ASP A 169 -27.39 11.79 -18.04
N ASP A 170 -27.40 10.62 -18.69
CA ASP A 170 -28.54 9.71 -18.69
C ASP A 170 -28.70 9.03 -17.32
N ILE A 171 -27.59 8.64 -16.70
CA ILE A 171 -27.57 8.07 -15.34
C ILE A 171 -27.97 9.13 -14.32
N GLN A 172 -27.40 10.34 -14.41
CA GLN A 172 -27.76 11.44 -13.51
C GLN A 172 -29.22 11.86 -13.66
N GLY A 173 -29.73 11.91 -14.91
CA GLY A 173 -31.12 12.18 -15.22
C GLY A 173 -32.06 11.12 -14.65
N SER A 174 -31.69 9.84 -14.77
CA SER A 174 -32.46 8.72 -14.19
C SER A 174 -32.49 8.77 -12.67
N ILE A 175 -31.36 9.07 -12.02
CA ILE A 175 -31.29 9.25 -10.55
C ILE A 175 -32.16 10.43 -10.12
N ALA A 176 -32.11 11.55 -10.85
CA ALA A 176 -32.94 12.72 -10.57
C ALA A 176 -34.44 12.42 -10.71
N ALA A 177 -34.83 11.63 -11.71
CA ALA A 177 -36.21 11.23 -11.94
C ALA A 177 -36.73 10.30 -10.84
N TRP A 178 -35.92 9.32 -10.40
CA TRP A 178 -36.34 8.33 -9.40
C TRP A 178 -36.20 8.82 -7.95
N TYR A 179 -35.27 9.74 -7.68
CA TYR A 179 -34.94 10.21 -6.34
C TYR A 179 -34.86 11.74 -6.26
N PRO A 180 -35.98 12.46 -6.48
CA PRO A 180 -36.00 13.91 -6.43
C PRO A 180 -35.54 14.43 -5.06
N GLY A 181 -34.62 15.39 -5.07
CA GLY A 181 -34.04 15.98 -3.86
C GLY A 181 -33.02 15.09 -3.12
N ARG A 182 -32.71 13.89 -3.62
CA ARG A 182 -31.73 12.95 -3.03
C ARG A 182 -30.67 12.47 -4.02
N ILE A 183 -30.37 13.28 -5.03
CA ILE A 183 -29.43 12.93 -6.10
C ILE A 183 -28.04 12.64 -5.53
N ALA A 184 -27.44 13.58 -4.80
CA ALA A 184 -26.09 13.43 -4.24
C ALA A 184 -25.88 12.16 -3.38
N PRO A 185 -26.73 11.84 -2.38
CA PRO A 185 -26.55 10.62 -1.60
C PRO A 185 -26.76 9.34 -2.42
N MET A 186 -27.66 9.34 -3.41
CA MET A 186 -27.90 8.18 -4.26
C MET A 186 -26.76 7.94 -5.26
N THR A 187 -26.22 9.00 -5.87
CA THR A 187 -25.02 8.94 -6.70
C THR A 187 -23.83 8.44 -5.87
N THR A 188 -23.69 8.90 -4.62
CA THR A 188 -22.64 8.43 -3.71
C THR A 188 -22.80 6.93 -3.39
N LEU A 189 -24.03 6.49 -3.07
CA LEU A 189 -24.33 5.08 -2.81
C LEU A 189 -24.03 4.21 -4.02
N LEU A 190 -24.40 4.66 -5.22
CA LEU A 190 -24.14 3.96 -6.47
C LEU A 190 -22.65 3.84 -6.74
N MET A 191 -21.89 4.91 -6.50
CA MET A 191 -20.44 4.93 -6.65
C MET A 191 -19.74 3.98 -5.66
N VAL A 192 -20.15 4.00 -4.38
CA VAL A 192 -19.66 3.05 -3.37
C VAL A 192 -20.01 1.61 -3.77
N GLY A 193 -21.23 1.37 -4.25
CA GLY A 193 -21.65 0.08 -4.77
C GLY A 193 -20.81 -0.39 -5.96
N ALA A 194 -20.51 0.50 -6.90
CA ALA A 194 -19.68 0.21 -8.07
C ALA A 194 -18.24 -0.14 -7.68
N VAL A 195 -17.65 0.59 -6.73
CA VAL A 195 -16.32 0.30 -6.19
C VAL A 195 -16.32 -1.01 -5.43
N ALA A 196 -17.30 -1.23 -4.54
CA ALA A 196 -17.42 -2.47 -3.78
C ALA A 196 -17.58 -3.69 -4.70
N LEU A 197 -18.41 -3.57 -5.74
CA LEU A 197 -18.55 -4.59 -6.78
C LEU A 197 -17.22 -4.83 -7.50
N SER A 198 -16.53 -3.78 -7.92
CA SER A 198 -15.22 -3.90 -8.59
C SER A 198 -14.19 -4.61 -7.70
N VAL A 199 -14.14 -4.27 -6.42
CA VAL A 199 -13.27 -4.93 -5.42
C VAL A 199 -13.68 -6.39 -5.23
N ALA A 200 -14.98 -6.69 -5.17
CA ALA A 200 -15.46 -8.06 -5.04
C ALA A 200 -15.09 -8.89 -6.27
N ILE A 201 -15.32 -8.38 -7.49
CA ILE A 201 -14.91 -9.05 -8.73
C ILE A 201 -13.39 -9.25 -8.70
N TYR A 202 -12.61 -8.23 -8.32
CA TYR A 202 -11.15 -8.35 -8.18
C TYR A 202 -10.73 -9.46 -7.20
N ALA A 203 -11.30 -9.46 -6.01
CA ALA A 203 -10.96 -10.43 -4.96
C ALA A 203 -11.34 -11.87 -5.34
N TRP A 204 -12.53 -12.06 -5.92
CA TRP A 204 -13.09 -13.39 -6.18
C TRP A 204 -12.68 -13.96 -7.54
N VAL A 205 -12.70 -13.13 -8.59
CA VAL A 205 -12.41 -13.57 -9.96
C VAL A 205 -10.91 -13.46 -10.24
N PHE A 206 -10.31 -12.28 -10.06
CA PHE A 206 -8.92 -12.05 -10.48
C PHE A 206 -7.92 -12.69 -9.51
N LEU A 207 -8.05 -12.40 -8.22
CA LEU A 207 -7.17 -12.95 -7.17
C LEU A 207 -7.36 -14.47 -7.02
N GLY A 208 -8.58 -14.97 -7.21
CA GLY A 208 -8.90 -16.40 -7.23
C GLY A 208 -8.10 -17.14 -8.29
N VAL A 209 -8.12 -16.66 -9.54
CA VAL A 209 -7.36 -17.26 -10.65
C VAL A 209 -5.83 -17.14 -10.46
N MET A 210 -5.38 -16.11 -9.76
CA MET A 210 -3.96 -15.90 -9.46
C MET A 210 -3.45 -16.67 -8.25
N ARG A 211 -4.30 -17.25 -7.37
CA ARG A 211 -3.85 -18.01 -6.18
C ARG A 211 -2.81 -19.10 -6.50
N PRO A 212 -3.01 -19.97 -7.52
CA PRO A 212 -2.02 -20.99 -7.88
C PRO A 212 -0.69 -20.43 -8.41
N HIS A 213 -0.73 -19.19 -8.90
CA HIS A 213 0.41 -18.49 -9.47
C HIS A 213 1.18 -17.68 -8.42
N ARG A 214 0.50 -17.29 -7.33
CA ARG A 214 1.03 -16.48 -6.23
C ARG A 214 1.93 -17.29 -5.30
N THR A 215 1.77 -18.61 -5.26
CA THR A 215 2.65 -19.55 -4.54
C THR A 215 4.05 -19.70 -5.12
N GLY A 216 4.41 -18.93 -6.16
CA GLY A 216 5.76 -18.93 -6.73
C GLY A 216 6.07 -20.16 -7.58
N ASP A 217 7.30 -20.21 -8.08
CA ASP A 217 7.81 -21.36 -8.83
C ASP A 217 7.78 -22.60 -7.91
N ARG A 218 6.98 -23.62 -8.23
CA ARG A 218 6.85 -24.83 -7.41
C ARG A 218 8.23 -25.45 -7.14
N ASP A 219 9.11 -25.36 -8.13
CA ASP A 219 10.49 -25.85 -8.05
C ASP A 219 11.31 -25.05 -7.03
N LEU A 220 11.07 -23.74 -6.90
CA LEU A 220 11.72 -22.92 -5.88
C LEU A 220 11.19 -23.21 -4.49
N VAL A 221 9.87 -23.41 -4.34
CA VAL A 221 9.26 -23.76 -3.05
C VAL A 221 9.74 -25.12 -2.57
N THR A 222 9.84 -26.11 -3.47
CA THR A 222 10.38 -27.42 -3.13
C THR A 222 11.88 -27.34 -2.80
N LEU A 223 12.67 -26.58 -3.56
CA LEU A 223 14.08 -26.34 -3.26
C LEU A 223 14.29 -25.63 -1.92
N LEU A 224 13.48 -24.62 -1.59
CA LEU A 224 13.52 -23.94 -0.29
C LEU A 224 13.10 -24.87 0.85
N ALA A 225 12.11 -25.74 0.63
CA ALA A 225 11.71 -26.74 1.61
C ALA A 225 12.84 -27.75 1.87
N VAL A 226 13.52 -28.21 0.82
CA VAL A 226 14.70 -29.10 0.92
C VAL A 226 15.85 -28.39 1.64
N ALA A 227 16.20 -27.17 1.22
CA ALA A 227 17.26 -26.38 1.85
C ALA A 227 16.97 -26.09 3.33
N ARG A 228 15.70 -25.85 3.69
CA ARG A 228 15.28 -25.68 5.08
C ARG A 228 15.37 -26.98 5.88
N ALA A 229 15.01 -28.12 5.27
CA ALA A 229 15.18 -29.43 5.89
C ALA A 229 16.67 -29.76 6.11
N ASP A 230 17.53 -29.44 5.15
CA ASP A 230 18.98 -29.65 5.26
C ASP A 230 19.63 -28.68 6.28
N ALA A 231 19.19 -27.43 6.34
CA ALA A 231 19.60 -26.49 7.38
C ALA A 231 19.14 -26.95 8.78
N GLN A 232 17.95 -27.55 8.90
CA GLN A 232 17.47 -28.13 10.15
C GLN A 232 18.25 -29.38 10.56
N ARG A 233 18.76 -30.17 9.61
CA ARG A 233 19.68 -31.29 9.88
C ARG A 233 21.04 -30.81 10.43
N GLY A 234 21.40 -29.55 10.20
CA GLY A 234 22.54 -28.86 10.80
C GLY A 234 22.35 -28.45 12.27
N ARG A 235 21.18 -28.69 12.89
CA ARG A 235 21.01 -28.48 14.35
C ARG A 235 22.02 -29.35 15.13
N PRO A 236 22.62 -28.83 16.21
CA PRO A 236 23.60 -29.58 16.99
C PRO A 236 23.00 -30.91 17.44
N ARG A 237 23.69 -32.01 17.11
CA ARG A 237 23.27 -33.36 17.48
C ARG A 237 23.07 -33.42 19.00
N PRO A 238 22.12 -34.21 19.55
CA PRO A 238 21.90 -34.33 20.99
C PRO A 238 23.17 -34.65 21.80
N ARG A 239 24.17 -35.28 21.16
CA ARG A 239 25.51 -35.53 21.71
C ARG A 239 26.30 -34.25 22.05
N PHE A 240 26.11 -33.17 21.31
CA PHE A 240 26.73 -31.87 21.61
C PHE A 240 26.16 -31.29 22.90
N TYR A 241 24.84 -31.32 23.08
CA TYR A 241 24.19 -30.87 24.32
C TYR A 241 24.62 -31.71 25.53
N LEU A 242 24.74 -33.04 25.36
CA LEU A 242 25.30 -33.92 26.39
C LEU A 242 26.74 -33.54 26.75
N GLY A 243 27.57 -33.25 25.75
CA GLY A 243 28.94 -32.76 25.98
C GLY A 243 28.99 -31.43 26.74
N VAL A 244 28.11 -30.48 26.41
CA VAL A 244 28.00 -29.19 27.12
C VAL A 244 27.55 -29.38 28.56
N ILE A 245 26.56 -30.25 28.82
CA ILE A 245 26.10 -30.58 30.17
C ILE A 245 27.24 -31.21 30.98
N PHE A 246 27.99 -32.14 30.39
CA PHE A 246 29.13 -32.79 31.05
C PHE A 246 30.23 -31.79 31.40
N ALA A 247 30.56 -30.89 30.47
CA ALA A 247 31.56 -29.84 30.69
C ALA A 247 31.13 -28.87 31.79
N LEU A 248 29.86 -28.47 31.82
CA LEU A 248 29.31 -27.63 32.89
C LEU A 248 29.31 -28.33 34.25
N ALA A 249 28.93 -29.61 34.30
CA ALA A 249 28.98 -30.41 35.52
C ALA A 249 30.41 -30.54 36.06
N PHE A 250 31.39 -30.77 35.18
CA PHE A 250 32.80 -30.87 35.56
C PHE A 250 33.36 -29.54 36.06
N MET A 251 33.00 -28.42 35.41
CA MET A 251 33.36 -27.08 35.90
C MET A 251 32.75 -26.80 37.28
N ALA A 252 31.48 -27.15 37.49
CA ALA A 252 30.82 -26.97 38.79
C ALA A 252 31.48 -27.83 39.88
N ALA A 253 31.79 -29.10 39.57
CA ALA A 253 32.50 -30.00 40.49
C ALA A 253 33.89 -29.45 40.86
N MET A 254 34.66 -28.95 39.89
CA MET A 254 35.96 -28.31 40.12
C MET A 254 35.86 -27.07 41.01
N VAL A 255 34.82 -26.25 40.86
CA VAL A 255 34.60 -25.08 41.71
C VAL A 255 34.25 -25.50 43.14
N VAL A 256 33.41 -26.53 43.31
CA VAL A 256 33.05 -27.04 44.65
C VAL A 256 34.27 -27.68 45.34
N LEU A 257 35.06 -28.48 44.63
CA LEU A 257 36.30 -29.08 45.15
C LEU A 257 37.37 -28.05 45.51
N ARG A 258 37.35 -26.87 44.88
CA ARG A 258 38.27 -25.78 45.21
C ARG A 258 37.85 -25.02 46.49
N HIS A 259 36.58 -25.10 46.88
CA HIS A 259 36.03 -24.42 48.04
C HIS A 259 35.83 -25.32 49.28
N LEU A 260 36.14 -26.61 49.15
CA LEU A 260 36.32 -27.57 50.24
C LEU A 260 37.80 -27.66 50.61
#